data_AF-A0A379LS27-F1
#
_entry.id   AF-A0A379LS27-F1
#
_cell.length_a   1.000
_cell.length_b   1.000
_cell.length_c   1.000
_cell.angle_alpha   90.00
_cell.angle_beta   90.00
_cell.angle_gamma   90.00
#
_symmetry.space_group_name_H-M   'P 1'
#
loop_
_entity.id
_entity.type
_entity.pdbx_description
1 polymer ?
#
loop_
_entity_poly.entity_id
_entity_poly.type
_entity_poly.pdbx_seq_one_letter_code
_entity_poly.pdbx_strand_id
1 'polypeptide(L)'
;MLYGKPAQQMSQFLAEHELDLHPDFREPKDHLSIYLQVLSLWIQHGSEAEGEELARIAAEQSDFLQSALLNWLPKFNERCQAIRVKTQVYPALTDLLLHFVRADQQALVELD
;
A
#
# COMPACT_ATOMS: atom_id res chain seq x y z
N MET A 1 -0.54 22.59 -0.56
CA MET A 1 0.83 22.25 -1.00
C MET A 1 0.91 20.73 -1.09
N LEU A 2 1.35 20.19 -2.23
CA LEU A 2 1.34 18.76 -2.57
C LEU A 2 2.51 17.95 -1.99
N TYR A 3 3.25 18.51 -1.04
CA TYR A 3 4.40 17.88 -0.39
C TYR A 3 4.16 17.86 1.11
N GLY A 4 3.47 16.81 1.58
CA GLY A 4 3.14 16.63 2.99
C GLY A 4 4.01 15.58 3.69
N LYS A 5 3.79 15.44 5.01
CA LYS A 5 4.35 14.38 5.87
C LYS A 5 4.27 12.96 5.27
N PRO A 6 3.19 12.55 4.56
CA PRO A 6 3.10 11.22 3.94
C PRO A 6 4.15 10.96 2.85
N ALA A 7 4.42 11.94 1.99
CA ALA A 7 5.43 11.81 0.94
C ALA A 7 6.87 11.68 1.51
N GLN A 8 7.11 12.29 2.66
CA GLN A 8 8.37 12.19 3.39
C GLN A 8 8.52 10.82 4.06
N GLN A 9 7.46 10.32 4.70
CA GLN A 9 7.43 8.97 5.29
C GLN A 9 7.65 7.88 4.23
N MET A 10 7.00 7.99 3.07
CA MET A 10 7.22 7.05 1.97
C MET A 10 8.64 7.15 1.39
N SER A 11 9.19 8.36 1.29
CA SER A 11 10.58 8.54 0.83
C SER A 11 11.58 7.83 1.75
N GLN A 12 11.35 7.90 3.06
CA GLN A 12 12.22 7.28 4.05
C GLN A 12 12.06 5.76 4.04
N PHE A 13 10.82 5.26 4.00
CA PHE A 13 10.52 3.83 3.90
C PHE A 13 11.19 3.18 2.68
N LEU A 14 11.06 3.78 1.49
CA LEU A 14 11.67 3.25 0.28
C LEU A 14 13.20 3.19 0.36
N ALA A 15 13.83 4.19 1.01
CA ALA A 15 15.27 4.21 1.20
C ALA A 15 15.74 3.18 2.24
N GLU A 16 14.96 2.96 3.30
CA GLU A 16 15.26 1.97 4.36
C GLU A 16 15.15 0.52 3.85
N HIS A 17 14.30 0.26 2.85
CA HIS A 17 14.08 -1.07 2.27
C HIS A 17 14.78 -1.31 0.92
N GLU A 18 15.69 -0.42 0.50
CA GLU A 18 16.40 -0.48 -0.80
C GLU A 18 15.46 -0.63 -2.02
N LEU A 19 14.22 -0.15 -1.90
CA LEU A 19 13.21 -0.23 -2.94
C LEU A 19 13.40 0.93 -3.91
N ASP A 20 14.23 0.70 -4.94
CA ASP A 20 14.52 1.71 -5.95
C ASP A 20 13.31 1.89 -6.88
N LEU A 21 12.66 3.05 -6.78
CA LEU A 21 11.61 3.44 -7.72
C LEU A 21 12.25 3.77 -9.07
N HIS A 22 11.62 3.34 -10.16
CA HIS A 22 12.12 3.61 -11.50
C HIS A 22 12.39 5.12 -11.71
N PRO A 23 13.54 5.52 -12.28
CA PRO A 23 13.96 6.93 -12.36
C PRO A 23 13.03 7.84 -13.19
N ASP A 24 12.18 7.26 -14.03
CA ASP A 24 11.14 8.00 -14.77
C ASP A 24 9.90 8.36 -13.95
N PHE A 25 9.81 7.92 -12.68
CA PHE A 25 8.69 8.21 -11.81
C PHE A 25 8.78 9.63 -11.23
N ARG A 26 8.18 10.60 -11.94
CA ARG A 26 8.13 12.02 -11.54
C ARG A 26 6.93 12.37 -10.64
N GLU A 27 6.13 11.40 -10.24
CA GLU A 27 4.95 11.62 -9.39
C GLU A 27 5.33 11.72 -7.90
N PRO A 28 4.55 12.46 -7.09
CA PRO A 28 4.70 12.45 -5.64
C PRO A 28 4.69 11.02 -5.08
N LYS A 29 5.62 10.72 -4.16
CA LYS A 29 5.79 9.36 -3.62
C LYS A 29 4.58 8.87 -2.80
N ASP A 30 3.60 9.72 -2.52
CA ASP A 30 2.33 9.39 -1.89
C ASP A 30 1.23 8.99 -2.91
N HIS A 31 1.57 8.82 -4.19
CA HIS A 31 0.67 8.22 -5.16
C HIS A 31 0.34 6.77 -4.79
N LEU A 32 -0.94 6.41 -4.89
CA LEU A 32 -1.43 5.06 -4.60
C LEU A 32 -0.65 3.97 -5.37
N SER A 33 -0.27 4.25 -6.62
CA SER A 33 0.54 3.35 -7.44
C SER A 33 1.89 2.98 -6.81
N ILE A 34 2.49 3.89 -6.04
CA ILE A 34 3.74 3.61 -5.29
C ILE A 34 3.51 2.60 -4.17
N TYR A 35 2.43 2.74 -3.39
CA TYR A 35 2.09 1.76 -2.36
C TYR A 35 1.83 0.37 -2.97
N LEU A 36 1.15 0.32 -4.11
CA LEU A 36 0.90 -0.96 -4.80
C LEU A 36 2.19 -1.58 -5.35
N GLN A 37 3.12 -0.77 -5.84
CA GLN A 37 4.42 -1.25 -6.29
C GLN A 37 5.26 -1.80 -5.15
N VAL A 38 5.25 -1.14 -3.99
CA VAL A 38 5.90 -1.63 -2.75
C VAL A 38 5.34 -2.99 -2.36
N LEU A 39 4.01 -3.13 -2.30
CA LEU A 39 3.37 -4.41 -1.98
C LEU A 39 3.77 -5.51 -2.97
N SER A 40 3.81 -5.19 -4.26
CA SER A 40 4.25 -6.14 -5.28
C SER A 40 5.70 -6.60 -5.09
N LEU A 41 6.61 -5.70 -4.70
CA LEU A 41 8.02 -6.04 -4.46
C LEU A 41 8.18 -6.92 -3.22
N TRP A 42 7.44 -6.62 -2.16
CA TRP A 42 7.45 -7.42 -0.93
C TRP A 42 6.88 -8.83 -1.12
N ILE A 43 5.80 -8.98 -1.89
CA ILE A 43 5.28 -10.30 -2.27
C ILE A 43 6.33 -11.09 -3.06
N GLN A 44 7.06 -10.43 -3.96
CA GLN A 44 8.12 -11.07 -4.75
C GLN A 44 9.32 -11.47 -3.88
N HIS A 45 9.73 -10.66 -2.91
CA HIS A 45 10.84 -10.98 -2.03
C HIS A 45 10.47 -12.03 -0.97
N GLY A 46 9.23 -12.01 -0.49
CA GLY A 46 8.73 -12.95 0.53
C GLY A 46 8.31 -14.32 -0.02
N SER A 47 8.29 -14.53 -1.34
CA SER A 47 7.77 -15.78 -1.93
C SER A 47 8.59 -17.03 -1.62
N GLU A 48 9.85 -16.85 -1.19
CA GLU A 48 10.77 -17.93 -0.82
C GLU A 48 11.01 -18.01 0.71
N ALA A 49 10.36 -17.14 1.50
CA ALA A 49 10.53 -17.10 2.95
C ALA A 49 9.71 -18.21 3.64
N GLU A 50 10.29 -18.82 4.67
CA GLU A 50 9.66 -19.88 5.47
C GLU A 50 9.91 -19.69 6.97
N GLY A 51 9.05 -20.27 7.81
CA GLY A 51 9.23 -20.29 9.26
C GLY A 51 9.27 -18.89 9.89
N GLU A 52 10.24 -18.65 10.78
CA GLU A 52 10.37 -17.39 11.52
C GLU A 52 10.61 -16.17 10.60
N GLU A 53 11.26 -16.37 9.45
CA GLU A 53 11.49 -15.29 8.50
C GLU A 53 10.20 -14.85 7.80
N LEU A 54 9.32 -15.81 7.48
CA LEU A 54 8.00 -15.52 6.92
C LEU A 54 7.15 -14.73 7.90
N ALA A 55 7.13 -15.11 9.18
CA ALA A 55 6.41 -14.38 10.22
C ALA A 55 6.96 -12.95 10.40
N ARG A 56 8.28 -12.79 10.41
CA ARG A 56 8.90 -11.45 10.49
C ARG A 56 8.50 -10.55 9.31
N ILE A 57 8.56 -11.09 8.09
CA ILE A 57 8.15 -10.36 6.89
C ILE A 57 6.64 -10.04 6.95
N ALA A 58 5.81 -10.97 7.42
CA ALA A 58 4.37 -10.74 7.57
C ALA A 58 4.06 -9.58 8.53
N ALA A 59 4.76 -9.50 9.66
CA ALA A 59 4.64 -8.40 10.62
C ALA A 59 5.00 -7.05 9.98
N GLU A 60 6.13 -6.99 9.27
CA GLU A 60 6.58 -5.77 8.57
C GLU A 60 5.55 -5.35 7.49
N GLN A 61 4.99 -6.32 6.75
CA GLN A 61 3.92 -6.10 5.78
C GLN A 61 2.65 -5.54 6.42
N SER A 62 2.20 -6.16 7.51
CA SER A 62 1.01 -5.74 8.26
C SER A 62 1.16 -4.31 8.79
N ASP A 63 2.31 -3.99 9.40
CA ASP A 63 2.61 -2.67 9.95
C ASP A 63 2.62 -1.59 8.86
N PHE A 64 3.19 -1.88 7.69
CA PHE A 64 3.15 -0.97 6.55
C PHE A 64 1.71 -0.74 6.06
N LEU A 65 0.93 -1.82 5.87
CA LEU A 65 -0.46 -1.71 5.45
C LEU A 65 -1.27 -0.84 6.41
N GLN A 66 -1.11 -1.06 7.71
CA GLN A 66 -1.79 -0.30 8.76
C GLN A 66 -1.36 1.18 8.78
N SER A 67 -0.05 1.43 8.78
CA SER A 67 0.53 2.75 9.04
C SER A 67 0.59 3.65 7.80
N ALA A 68 0.68 3.08 6.60
CA ALA A 68 0.95 3.80 5.36
C ALA A 68 -0.24 3.80 4.39
N LEU A 69 -1.05 2.74 4.33
CA LEU A 69 -2.13 2.61 3.35
C LEU A 69 -3.54 2.71 3.98
N LEU A 70 -3.85 1.89 4.99
CA LEU A 70 -5.17 1.83 5.63
C LEU A 70 -5.51 3.06 6.48
N ASN A 71 -4.53 3.90 6.82
CA ASN A 71 -4.76 5.16 7.54
C ASN A 71 -5.51 6.22 6.69
N TRP A 72 -5.49 6.13 5.35
CA TRP A 72 -6.12 7.09 4.44
C TRP A 72 -7.01 6.43 3.37
N LEU A 73 -6.71 5.20 2.95
CA LEU A 73 -7.44 4.50 1.89
C LEU A 73 -8.96 4.40 2.13
N PRO A 74 -9.47 4.12 3.36
CA PRO A 74 -10.91 4.10 3.62
C PRO A 74 -11.61 5.43 3.31
N LYS A 75 -10.99 6.55 3.73
CA LYS A 75 -11.51 7.90 3.46
C LYS A 75 -11.43 8.26 1.99
N PHE A 76 -10.38 7.80 1.30
CA PHE A 76 -10.27 7.95 -0.14
C PHE A 76 -11.39 7.20 -0.87
N ASN A 77 -11.64 5.92 -0.54
CA ASN A 77 -12.74 5.16 -1.12
C ASN A 77 -14.10 5.84 -0.87
N GLU A 78 -14.39 6.26 0.36
CA GLU A 78 -15.63 6.97 0.70
C GLU A 78 -15.84 8.22 -0.19
N ARG A 79 -14.78 9.01 -0.39
CA ARG A 79 -14.83 10.18 -1.28
C ARG A 79 -15.08 9.77 -2.73
N CYS A 80 -14.45 8.70 -3.22
CA CYS A 80 -14.68 8.18 -4.57
C CYS A 80 -16.12 7.71 -4.76
N GLN A 81 -16.73 7.07 -3.75
CA GLN A 81 -18.15 6.67 -3.81
C GLN A 81 -19.11 7.87 -3.87
N ALA A 82 -18.75 8.99 -3.24
CA ALA A 82 -19.61 10.17 -3.18
C ALA A 82 -19.61 11.01 -4.47
N ILE A 83 -18.64 10.82 -5.37
CA ILE A 83 -18.51 11.61 -6.60
C ILE A 83 -19.42 11.02 -7.69
N ARG A 84 -20.30 11.85 -8.24
CA ARG A 84 -21.09 11.47 -9.42
C ARG A 84 -20.20 11.41 -10.64
N VAL A 85 -20.05 10.20 -11.18
CA VAL A 85 -19.27 9.90 -12.38
C VAL A 85 -20.15 9.33 -13.48
N LYS A 86 -19.67 9.37 -14.72
CA LYS A 86 -20.40 8.80 -15.87
C LYS A 86 -20.44 7.27 -15.83
N THR A 87 -19.43 6.64 -15.23
CA THR A 87 -19.30 5.18 -15.11
C THR A 87 -18.78 4.81 -13.73
N GLN A 88 -19.23 3.67 -13.20
CA GLN A 88 -18.87 3.22 -11.86
C GLN A 88 -17.52 2.48 -11.78
N VAL A 89 -16.71 2.50 -12.86
CA VAL A 89 -15.46 1.73 -12.93
C VAL A 89 -14.48 2.13 -11.82
N TYR A 90 -14.17 3.43 -11.67
CA TYR A 90 -13.22 3.88 -10.65
C TYR A 90 -13.74 3.72 -9.22
N PRO A 91 -15.00 4.09 -8.88
CA PRO A 91 -15.57 3.76 -7.57
C PRO A 91 -15.54 2.26 -7.25
N ALA A 92 -15.83 1.39 -8.23
CA ALA A 92 -15.75 -0.05 -8.01
C ALA A 92 -14.30 -0.52 -7.79
N LEU A 93 -13.33 0.03 -8.51
CA LEU A 93 -11.91 -0.29 -8.32
C LEU A 93 -11.37 0.16 -6.96
N THR A 94 -11.76 1.36 -6.49
CA THR A 94 -11.33 1.81 -5.16
C THR A 94 -11.94 0.98 -4.04
N ASP A 95 -13.16 0.51 -4.24
CA ASP A 95 -13.84 -0.36 -3.28
C ASP A 95 -13.22 -1.77 -3.26
N LEU A 96 -12.96 -2.35 -4.43
CA LEU A 96 -12.24 -3.61 -4.57
C LEU A 96 -10.87 -3.52 -3.88
N LEU A 97 -10.12 -2.46 -4.13
CA LEU A 97 -8.81 -2.26 -3.53
C LEU A 97 -8.88 -2.17 -2.00
N LEU A 98 -9.84 -1.42 -1.45
CA LEU A 98 -9.99 -1.33 0.00
C LEU A 98 -10.29 -2.69 0.63
N HIS A 99 -11.17 -3.48 0.02
CA HIS A 99 -11.49 -4.82 0.50
C HIS A 99 -10.30 -5.77 0.37
N PHE A 100 -9.57 -5.71 -0.73
CA PHE A 100 -8.34 -6.48 -0.94
C PHE A 100 -7.31 -6.19 0.16
N VAL A 101 -6.97 -4.92 0.39
CA VAL A 101 -5.96 -4.54 1.40
C VAL A 101 -6.36 -4.93 2.81
N ARG A 102 -7.66 -4.85 3.15
CA ARG A 102 -8.16 -5.30 4.46
C ARG A 102 -8.06 -6.81 4.62
N ALA A 103 -8.41 -7.57 3.59
CA ALA A 103 -8.32 -9.02 3.62
C ALA A 103 -6.84 -9.47 3.73
N ASP A 104 -5.96 -8.80 3.00
CA ASP A 104 -4.52 -9.05 3.02
C ASP A 104 -3.91 -8.76 4.40
N GLN A 105 -4.24 -7.60 4.99
CA GLN A 105 -3.81 -7.25 6.35
C GLN A 105 -4.29 -8.28 7.38
N GLN A 106 -5.53 -8.76 7.27
CA GLN A 106 -6.04 -9.80 8.16
C GLN A 106 -5.25 -11.10 8.00
N ALA A 107 -4.98 -11.52 6.76
CA ALA A 107 -4.21 -12.73 6.49
C ALA A 107 -2.78 -12.65 7.03
N LEU A 108 -2.13 -11.48 6.94
CA LEU A 108 -0.79 -11.24 7.47
C LEU A 108 -0.74 -11.34 9.00
N VAL A 109 -1.73 -10.79 9.71
CA VAL A 109 -1.83 -10.92 11.18
C VAL A 109 -2.05 -12.37 11.63
N GLU A 110 -2.64 -13.22 10.79
CA GLU A 110 -2.81 -14.64 11.09
C GLU A 110 -1.50 -15.45 10.91
N LEU A 111 -0.47 -14.85 10.29
CA LEU A 111 0.86 -15.44 10.06
C LEU A 111 1.93 -15.01 11.09
N ASP A 112 1.66 -13.95 11.86
CA ASP A 112 2.46 -13.48 13.01
C ASP A 112 2.31 -14.37 14.25
#